data_AF-A0A2L2XC68-F1
#
_entry.id   AF-A0A2L2XC68-F1
#
_cell.length_a   1.000
_cell.length_b   1.000
_cell.length_c   1.000
_cell.angle_alpha   90.00
_cell.angle_beta   90.00
_cell.angle_gamma   90.00
#
_symmetry.space_group_name_H-M   'P 1'
#
loop_
_entity.id
_entity.type
_entity.pdbx_description
1 polymer ?
#
loop_
_entity_poly.entity_id
_entity_poly.type
_entity_poly.pdbx_seq_one_letter_code
_entity_poly.pdbx_strand_id
1 'polypeptide(L)'
;MVFCVTFIPAPLQARADTVKDVVKQLDKVYDQLVLDPEGLNDVAAAKAKLASLSRDPDSAPWPDVFAVLLTDQVITKLGGEDAAKGKIIDFVCDLAAIQYSTHAGELRDNMESFREKHASTITALFGSDFNIDDLYDYLLAAKGEVPNVITGNVSDLIALASGDYGQIRTTMERWAGDAFNRAATGQYSLFLNKLGTIGWSIDKLIYAKDIISAKVDPGYAGEIAMLKATVRSETHFLKNGKEWDQNINLKAGDTLPLKLSVLDFSMAGYILHWKVDDASIATVDDSTKTLTGAAKGKTILRAYINNPETDWVYQGTVHVTGGGGHKE
;
A
#
# COMPACT_ATOMS: atom_id res chain seq x y z
N MET A 1 -5.48 4.42 -2.07
CA MET A 1 -5.39 3.04 -2.64
C MET A 1 -4.32 2.18 -2.01
N VAL A 2 -3.29 2.76 -1.38
CA VAL A 2 -2.33 2.03 -0.54
C VAL A 2 -3.02 1.20 0.56
N PHE A 3 -4.13 1.71 1.09
CA PHE A 3 -4.98 1.00 2.05
C PHE A 3 -5.62 -0.29 1.51
N CYS A 4 -5.60 -0.55 0.21
CA CYS A 4 -6.17 -1.76 -0.38
C CYS A 4 -5.09 -2.79 -0.76
N VAL A 5 -3.82 -2.37 -0.81
CA VAL A 5 -2.69 -3.17 -1.30
C VAL A 5 -1.89 -3.82 -0.15
N THR A 6 -2.19 -3.49 1.11
CA THR A 6 -1.28 -3.69 2.26
C THR A 6 -1.78 -4.66 3.32
N PHE A 7 -2.44 -5.75 2.92
CA PHE A 7 -2.79 -6.74 3.92
C PHE A 7 -2.42 -8.17 3.45
N ILE A 8 -2.07 -9.06 4.37
CA ILE A 8 -1.85 -10.51 4.20
C ILE A 8 -2.86 -11.23 5.11
N PRO A 9 -3.69 -12.19 4.68
CA PRO A 9 -4.76 -12.71 5.54
C PRO A 9 -4.23 -13.32 6.85
N ALA A 10 -4.63 -12.75 7.99
CA ALA A 10 -4.90 -13.53 9.19
C ALA A 10 -6.23 -14.28 8.97
N PRO A 11 -6.40 -15.50 9.54
CA PRO A 11 -7.68 -16.21 9.43
C PRO A 11 -8.81 -15.37 10.01
N LEU A 12 -9.95 -15.32 9.32
CA LEU A 12 -11.18 -14.68 9.79
C LEU A 12 -11.54 -15.21 11.19
N GLN A 13 -11.18 -14.45 12.22
CA GLN A 13 -11.74 -14.56 13.56
C GLN A 13 -12.33 -13.20 13.96
N ALA A 14 -13.34 -13.26 14.83
CA ALA A 14 -14.33 -12.25 15.17
C ALA A 14 -13.99 -10.77 14.88
N ARG A 15 -14.90 -10.05 14.18
CA ARG A 15 -15.01 -8.61 13.83
C ARG A 15 -14.13 -7.55 14.54
N ALA A 16 -13.79 -7.68 15.83
CA ALA A 16 -12.86 -6.80 16.53
C ALA A 16 -11.38 -7.11 16.23
N ASP A 17 -11.09 -8.38 15.94
CA ASP A 17 -9.78 -8.84 15.48
C ASP A 17 -9.48 -8.32 14.07
N THR A 18 -10.49 -8.06 13.22
CA THR A 18 -10.30 -7.56 11.85
C THR A 18 -9.55 -6.22 11.77
N VAL A 19 -9.97 -5.20 12.54
CA VAL A 19 -9.28 -3.89 12.58
C VAL A 19 -7.88 -4.06 13.18
N LYS A 20 -7.75 -4.86 14.23
CA LYS A 20 -6.47 -5.13 14.88
C LYS A 20 -5.49 -5.88 13.96
N ASP A 21 -5.98 -6.82 13.17
CA ASP A 21 -5.21 -7.60 12.21
C ASP A 21 -4.78 -6.75 11.03
N VAL A 22 -5.69 -5.89 10.53
CA VAL A 22 -5.38 -4.84 9.55
C VAL A 22 -4.25 -3.95 10.07
N VAL A 23 -4.39 -3.41 11.27
CA VAL A 23 -3.40 -2.50 11.89
C VAL A 23 -2.06 -3.22 12.04
N LYS A 24 -2.06 -4.49 12.48
CA LYS A 24 -0.83 -5.30 12.62
C LYS A 24 -0.12 -5.56 11.30
N GLN A 25 -0.87 -5.70 10.20
CA GLN A 25 -0.29 -5.89 8.87
C GLN A 25 0.31 -4.59 8.34
N LEU A 26 -0.40 -3.48 8.52
CA LEU A 26 0.06 -2.15 8.16
C LEU A 26 1.21 -1.64 9.04
N ASP A 27 1.40 -2.19 10.24
CA ASP A 27 2.56 -1.89 11.09
C ASP A 27 3.89 -2.15 10.35
N LYS A 28 3.94 -3.25 9.59
CA LYS A 28 5.10 -3.57 8.73
C LYS A 28 5.34 -2.51 7.66
N VAL A 29 4.28 -1.90 7.12
CA VAL A 29 4.38 -0.82 6.14
C VAL A 29 4.94 0.41 6.83
N TYR A 30 4.45 0.76 8.01
CA TYR A 30 4.96 1.90 8.77
C TYR A 30 6.44 1.71 9.17
N ASP A 31 6.85 0.50 9.55
CA ASP A 31 8.26 0.17 9.78
C ASP A 31 9.13 0.48 8.56
N GLN A 32 8.63 0.23 7.34
CA GLN A 32 9.33 0.57 6.10
C GLN A 32 9.25 2.05 5.73
N LEU A 33 8.15 2.74 6.08
CA LEU A 33 8.01 4.17 5.85
C LEU A 33 9.01 4.98 6.68
N VAL A 34 9.27 4.57 7.92
CA VAL A 34 10.25 5.23 8.81
C VAL A 34 11.69 5.18 8.23
N LEU A 35 11.99 4.21 7.38
CA LEU A 35 13.26 4.11 6.66
C LEU A 35 13.37 5.11 5.49
N ASP A 36 12.32 5.87 5.21
CA ASP A 36 12.23 6.90 4.18
C ASP A 36 11.76 8.24 4.79
N PRO A 37 12.66 8.99 5.45
CA PRO A 37 12.26 10.20 6.18
C PRO A 37 11.63 11.28 5.31
N GLU A 38 12.05 11.39 4.05
CA GLU A 38 11.42 12.32 3.08
C GLU A 38 9.99 11.87 2.79
N GLY A 39 9.78 10.59 2.47
CA GLY A 39 8.44 10.05 2.26
C GLY A 39 7.53 10.17 3.48
N LEU A 40 8.05 9.92 4.69
CA LEU A 40 7.29 10.11 5.93
C LEU A 40 6.84 11.57 6.09
N ASN A 41 7.71 12.53 5.78
CA ASN A 41 7.37 13.95 5.80
C ASN A 41 6.31 14.31 4.75
N ASP A 42 6.37 13.70 3.56
CA ASP A 42 5.37 13.91 2.52
C ASP A 42 3.98 13.41 2.94
N VAL A 43 3.90 12.23 3.58
CA VAL A 43 2.64 11.72 4.16
C VAL A 43 2.10 12.67 5.24
N ALA A 44 2.97 13.12 6.15
CA ALA A 44 2.59 14.07 7.20
C ALA A 44 2.13 15.42 6.63
N ALA A 45 2.76 15.90 5.56
CA ALA A 45 2.37 17.13 4.88
C ALA A 45 1.01 17.00 4.18
N ALA A 46 0.74 15.86 3.53
CA ALA A 46 -0.56 15.57 2.93
C ALA A 46 -1.67 15.52 3.99
N LYS A 47 -1.42 14.86 5.12
CA LYS A 47 -2.31 14.84 6.27
C LYS A 47 -2.59 16.25 6.82
N ALA A 48 -1.56 17.09 6.99
CA ALA A 48 -1.74 18.46 7.48
C ALA A 48 -2.58 19.33 6.52
N LYS A 49 -2.39 19.16 5.21
CA LYS A 49 -3.20 19.82 4.18
C LYS A 49 -4.64 19.31 4.18
N LEU A 50 -4.86 18.01 4.37
CA LEU A 50 -6.19 17.43 4.52
C LEU A 50 -6.93 17.97 5.75
N ALA A 51 -6.26 18.10 6.88
CA ALA A 51 -6.83 18.70 8.09
C ALA A 51 -7.21 20.18 7.88
N SER A 52 -6.49 20.88 7.01
CA SER A 52 -6.74 22.29 6.67
C SER A 52 -7.67 22.47 5.45
N LEU A 53 -8.14 21.38 4.85
CA LEU A 53 -9.01 21.43 3.68
C LEU A 53 -10.35 22.06 4.09
N SER A 54 -10.76 23.09 3.35
CA SER A 54 -12.06 23.75 3.56
C SER A 54 -13.19 22.73 3.56
N ARG A 55 -14.19 22.95 4.42
CA ARG A 55 -15.42 22.14 4.53
C ARG A 55 -16.63 22.82 3.91
N ASP A 56 -16.43 23.99 3.31
CA ASP A 56 -17.45 24.72 2.57
C ASP A 56 -17.75 24.02 1.24
N PRO A 57 -18.98 23.51 1.01
CA PRO A 57 -19.36 22.81 -0.21
C PRO A 57 -19.15 23.57 -1.52
N ASP A 58 -19.08 24.90 -1.47
CA ASP A 58 -18.89 25.73 -2.67
C ASP A 58 -17.41 26.00 -2.95
N SER A 59 -16.52 25.62 -2.03
CA SER A 59 -15.08 25.77 -2.18
C SER A 59 -14.43 24.55 -2.85
N ALA A 60 -13.38 24.79 -3.64
CA ALA A 60 -12.61 23.69 -4.23
C ALA A 60 -12.01 22.80 -3.12
N PRO A 61 -12.08 21.46 -3.23
CA PRO A 61 -12.36 20.69 -4.47
C PRO A 61 -13.80 20.16 -4.59
N TRP A 62 -14.72 20.59 -3.73
CA TRP A 62 -16.02 19.94 -3.56
C TRP A 62 -16.95 19.97 -4.77
N PRO A 63 -17.04 21.07 -5.55
CA PRO A 63 -17.84 21.07 -6.77
C PRO A 63 -17.47 19.93 -7.74
N ASP A 64 -16.18 19.64 -7.89
CA ASP A 64 -15.70 18.57 -8.76
C ASP A 64 -16.02 17.18 -8.18
N VAL A 65 -15.91 17.01 -6.85
CA VAL A 65 -16.33 15.77 -6.18
C VAL A 65 -17.83 15.53 -6.33
N PHE A 66 -18.65 16.58 -6.18
CA PHE A 66 -20.10 16.48 -6.29
C PHE A 66 -20.56 16.18 -7.71
N ALA A 67 -19.87 16.70 -8.73
CA ALA A 67 -20.14 16.34 -10.12
C ALA A 67 -20.04 14.82 -10.39
N VAL A 68 -19.35 14.08 -9.51
CA VAL A 68 -19.13 12.63 -9.61
C VAL A 68 -20.06 11.86 -8.67
N LEU A 69 -20.15 12.29 -7.41
CA LEU A 69 -20.78 11.50 -6.33
C LEU A 69 -22.20 11.97 -5.95
N LEU A 70 -22.58 13.22 -6.23
CA LEU A 70 -23.85 13.78 -5.78
C LEU A 70 -24.97 13.50 -6.80
N THR A 71 -25.42 12.26 -6.85
CA THR A 71 -26.55 11.83 -7.72
C THR A 71 -27.90 12.10 -7.07
N ASP A 72 -28.98 12.12 -7.86
CA ASP A 72 -30.36 12.24 -7.34
C ASP A 72 -30.69 11.19 -6.28
N GLN A 73 -30.19 9.97 -6.45
CA GLN A 73 -30.39 8.86 -5.53
C GLN A 73 -29.64 9.08 -4.22
N VAL A 74 -28.42 9.61 -4.28
CA VAL A 74 -27.63 9.98 -3.09
C VAL A 74 -28.29 11.14 -2.35
N ILE A 75 -28.71 12.19 -3.07
CA ILE A 75 -29.47 13.32 -2.52
C ILE A 75 -30.71 12.81 -1.77
N THR A 76 -31.50 11.94 -2.41
CA THR A 76 -32.71 11.37 -1.82
C THR A 76 -32.40 10.55 -0.57
N LYS A 77 -31.39 9.68 -0.62
CA LYS A 77 -31.03 8.78 0.49
C LYS A 77 -30.39 9.50 1.67
N LEU A 78 -29.70 10.61 1.44
CA LEU A 78 -29.00 11.34 2.49
C LEU A 78 -29.80 12.52 3.06
N GLY A 79 -31.03 12.74 2.59
CA GLY A 79 -31.99 13.68 3.21
C GLY A 79 -32.01 15.07 2.57
N GLY A 80 -31.66 15.18 1.28
CA GLY A 80 -31.60 16.44 0.54
C GLY A 80 -30.17 16.83 0.15
N GLU A 81 -30.06 17.83 -0.72
CA GLU A 81 -28.78 18.17 -1.37
C GLU A 81 -27.73 18.66 -0.35
N ASP A 82 -28.08 19.61 0.51
CA ASP A 82 -27.15 20.17 1.50
C ASP A 82 -26.67 19.11 2.50
N ALA A 83 -27.59 18.25 2.96
CA ALA A 83 -27.25 17.14 3.87
C ALA A 83 -26.35 16.11 3.18
N ALA A 84 -26.61 15.80 1.92
CA ALA A 84 -25.78 14.89 1.13
C ALA A 84 -24.38 15.45 0.91
N LYS A 85 -24.24 16.73 0.54
CA LYS A 85 -22.95 17.42 0.38
C LYS A 85 -22.12 17.34 1.66
N GLY A 86 -22.69 17.72 2.80
CA GLY A 86 -21.99 17.66 4.09
C GLY A 86 -21.52 16.24 4.45
N LYS A 87 -22.37 15.23 4.24
CA LYS A 87 -22.01 13.82 4.51
C LYS A 87 -20.93 13.29 3.57
N ILE A 88 -20.95 13.66 2.28
CA ILE A 88 -19.90 13.29 1.32
C ILE A 88 -18.56 13.91 1.72
N ILE A 89 -18.55 15.21 2.08
CA ILE A 89 -17.35 15.92 2.54
C ILE A 89 -16.70 15.18 3.72
N ASP A 90 -17.51 14.87 4.73
CA ASP A 90 -17.03 14.16 5.92
C ASP A 90 -16.54 12.76 5.58
N PHE A 91 -17.34 11.98 4.83
CA PHE A 91 -17.00 10.61 4.46
C PHE A 91 -15.68 10.53 3.69
N VAL A 92 -15.50 11.36 2.66
CA VAL A 92 -14.31 11.31 1.81
C VAL A 92 -13.07 11.77 2.57
N CYS A 93 -13.17 12.78 3.43
CA CYS A 93 -12.02 13.21 4.21
C CYS A 93 -11.64 12.26 5.34
N ASP A 94 -12.60 11.67 6.02
CA ASP A 94 -12.29 10.68 7.06
C ASP A 94 -11.65 9.43 6.43
N LEU A 95 -12.10 9.06 5.22
CA LEU A 95 -11.42 8.02 4.43
C LEU A 95 -10.00 8.43 4.02
N ALA A 96 -9.78 9.68 3.61
CA ALA A 96 -8.45 10.19 3.29
C ALA A 96 -7.53 10.25 4.53
N ALA A 97 -8.07 10.51 5.72
CA ALA A 97 -7.31 10.51 6.97
C ALA A 97 -6.77 9.10 7.30
N ILE A 98 -7.57 8.06 7.05
CA ILE A 98 -7.10 6.67 7.11
C ILE A 98 -5.92 6.46 6.14
N GLN A 99 -6.01 6.94 4.89
CA GLN A 99 -4.95 6.79 3.89
C GLN A 99 -3.63 7.45 4.29
N TYR A 100 -3.67 8.65 4.88
CA TYR A 100 -2.48 9.42 5.26
C TYR A 100 -2.10 9.26 6.75
N SER A 101 -2.53 8.17 7.38
CA SER A 101 -2.04 7.81 8.71
C SER A 101 -0.54 7.51 8.64
N THR A 102 0.23 7.90 9.66
CA THR A 102 1.70 7.75 9.65
C THR A 102 2.20 6.63 10.56
N HIS A 103 1.34 6.06 11.40
CA HIS A 103 1.66 4.94 12.27
C HIS A 103 0.42 4.11 12.63
N ALA A 104 0.64 2.88 13.10
CA ALA A 104 -0.40 1.90 13.39
C ALA A 104 -1.45 2.38 14.41
N GLY A 105 -1.03 3.07 15.48
CA GLY A 105 -1.94 3.62 16.48
C GLY A 105 -2.94 4.63 15.91
N GLU A 106 -2.46 5.62 15.15
CA GLU A 106 -3.34 6.60 14.50
C GLU A 106 -4.27 5.94 13.51
N LEU A 107 -3.74 5.00 12.73
CA LEU A 107 -4.54 4.27 11.77
C LEU A 107 -5.74 3.59 12.45
N ARG A 108 -5.47 2.90 13.55
CA ARG A 108 -6.51 2.21 14.32
C ARG A 108 -7.60 3.19 14.74
N ASP A 109 -7.22 4.32 15.33
CA ASP A 109 -8.14 5.34 15.80
C ASP A 109 -8.98 5.92 14.65
N ASN A 110 -8.36 6.19 13.50
CA ASN A 110 -9.04 6.68 12.30
C ASN A 110 -10.04 5.65 11.74
N MET A 111 -9.69 4.36 11.71
CA MET A 111 -10.59 3.30 11.25
C MET A 111 -11.79 3.08 12.19
N GLU A 112 -11.53 3.07 13.50
CA GLU A 112 -12.59 2.95 14.52
C GLU A 112 -13.53 4.17 14.44
N SER A 113 -12.98 5.39 14.36
CA SER A 113 -13.76 6.61 14.21
C SER A 113 -14.58 6.64 12.92
N PHE A 114 -13.99 6.24 11.79
CA PHE A 114 -14.70 6.15 10.52
C PHE A 114 -15.86 5.18 10.59
N ARG A 115 -15.64 4.00 11.18
CA ARG A 115 -16.66 2.98 11.37
C ARG A 115 -17.85 3.50 12.17
N GLU A 116 -17.57 4.17 13.30
CA GLU A 116 -18.61 4.69 14.19
C GLU A 116 -19.38 5.85 13.55
N LYS A 117 -18.66 6.82 12.96
CA LYS A 117 -19.25 8.03 12.39
C LYS A 117 -20.09 7.75 11.14
N HIS A 118 -19.64 6.83 10.28
CA HIS A 118 -20.25 6.62 8.96
C HIS A 118 -21.18 5.41 8.84
N ALA A 119 -21.36 4.61 9.90
CA ALA A 119 -22.28 3.47 9.88
C ALA A 119 -23.70 3.85 9.44
N SER A 120 -24.23 4.98 9.93
CA SER A 120 -25.56 5.47 9.56
C SER A 120 -25.63 5.96 8.11
N THR A 121 -24.58 6.62 7.62
CA THR A 121 -24.46 7.07 6.22
C THR A 121 -24.45 5.87 5.27
N ILE A 122 -23.67 4.83 5.58
CA ILE A 122 -23.63 3.58 4.81
C ILE A 122 -24.99 2.89 4.80
N THR A 123 -25.64 2.78 5.97
CA THR A 123 -26.98 2.19 6.07
C THR A 123 -28.01 2.98 5.25
N ALA A 124 -27.92 4.32 5.23
CA ALA A 124 -28.80 5.15 4.42
C ALA A 124 -28.57 4.95 2.91
N LEU A 125 -27.31 4.86 2.48
CA LEU A 125 -26.94 4.66 1.09
C LEU A 125 -27.31 3.26 0.60
N PHE A 126 -26.99 2.22 1.36
CA PHE A 126 -27.03 0.83 0.89
C PHE A 126 -28.15 -0.01 1.49
N GLY A 127 -28.86 0.50 2.49
CA GLY A 127 -29.93 -0.22 3.20
C GLY A 127 -29.41 -1.05 4.38
N SER A 128 -30.32 -1.67 5.11
CA SER A 128 -30.00 -2.45 6.32
C SER A 128 -29.40 -3.83 6.03
N ASP A 129 -29.50 -4.29 4.79
CA ASP A 129 -28.92 -5.55 4.28
C ASP A 129 -27.45 -5.41 3.90
N PHE A 130 -26.86 -4.22 4.05
CA PHE A 130 -25.43 -3.97 3.88
C PHE A 130 -24.95 -2.97 4.93
N ASN A 131 -24.01 -3.38 5.78
CA ASN A 131 -23.46 -2.58 6.86
C ASN A 131 -21.94 -2.31 6.67
N ILE A 132 -21.37 -1.44 7.51
CA ILE A 132 -19.94 -1.06 7.47
C ILE A 132 -19.01 -2.26 7.58
N ASP A 133 -19.39 -3.33 8.28
CA ASP A 133 -18.54 -4.50 8.41
C ASP A 133 -18.56 -5.35 7.13
N ASP A 134 -19.68 -5.40 6.40
CA ASP A 134 -19.74 -6.03 5.08
C ASP A 134 -18.84 -5.28 4.07
N LEU A 135 -18.70 -3.96 4.22
CA LEU A 135 -17.72 -3.17 3.48
C LEU A 135 -16.28 -3.58 3.83
N TYR A 136 -15.94 -3.71 5.12
CA TYR A 136 -14.61 -4.16 5.53
C TYR A 136 -14.29 -5.58 5.02
N ASP A 137 -15.24 -6.51 5.10
CA ASP A 137 -15.09 -7.87 4.59
C ASP A 137 -14.87 -7.87 3.07
N TYR A 138 -15.57 -7.00 2.33
CA TYR A 138 -15.33 -6.79 0.90
C TYR A 138 -13.94 -6.23 0.60
N LEU A 139 -13.47 -5.23 1.35
CA LEU A 139 -12.12 -4.67 1.18
C LEU A 139 -11.04 -5.75 1.40
N LEU A 140 -11.24 -6.63 2.38
CA LEU A 140 -10.35 -7.77 2.65
C LEU A 140 -10.40 -8.84 1.55
N ALA A 141 -11.58 -9.11 0.99
CA ALA A 141 -11.74 -10.00 -0.15
C ALA A 141 -11.03 -9.43 -1.39
N ALA A 142 -11.24 -8.15 -1.70
CA ALA A 142 -10.57 -7.45 -2.80
C ALA A 142 -9.05 -7.54 -2.69
N LYS A 143 -8.53 -7.33 -1.48
CA LYS A 143 -7.12 -7.53 -1.23
C LYS A 143 -6.64 -8.96 -1.52
N GLY A 144 -7.40 -9.99 -1.14
CA GLY A 144 -7.06 -11.38 -1.45
C GLY A 144 -6.92 -11.66 -2.95
N GLU A 145 -7.54 -10.83 -3.79
CA GLU A 145 -7.42 -10.88 -5.25
C GLU A 145 -6.22 -10.11 -5.80
N VAL A 146 -5.53 -9.29 -5.00
CA VAL A 146 -4.38 -8.48 -5.44
C VAL A 146 -3.28 -9.35 -6.09
N PRO A 147 -2.83 -10.46 -5.48
CA PRO A 147 -1.88 -11.35 -6.15
C PRO A 147 -2.38 -11.87 -7.50
N ASN A 148 -3.68 -12.20 -7.61
CA ASN A 148 -4.29 -12.74 -8.83
C ASN A 148 -4.41 -11.70 -9.97
N VAL A 149 -4.42 -10.40 -9.66
CA VAL A 149 -4.42 -9.32 -10.66
C VAL A 149 -3.02 -8.85 -11.03
N ILE A 150 -2.06 -9.00 -10.13
CA ILE A 150 -0.64 -8.72 -10.40
C ILE A 150 -0.05 -9.82 -11.32
N THR A 151 -0.52 -11.06 -11.20
CA THR A 151 -0.05 -12.17 -12.05
C THR A 151 -0.51 -12.01 -13.50
N GLY A 152 0.43 -11.68 -14.39
CA GLY A 152 0.19 -11.69 -15.84
C GLY A 152 0.93 -10.65 -16.67
N ASN A 153 1.53 -9.61 -16.05
CA ASN A 153 2.25 -8.59 -16.80
C ASN A 153 3.56 -8.14 -16.12
N VAL A 154 4.65 -8.84 -16.47
CA VAL A 154 6.01 -8.50 -16.02
C VAL A 154 6.39 -7.07 -16.45
N SER A 155 5.80 -6.52 -17.52
CA SER A 155 6.05 -5.14 -17.97
C SER A 155 5.47 -4.07 -17.03
N ASP A 156 4.41 -4.38 -16.29
CA ASP A 156 3.83 -3.47 -15.28
C ASP A 156 4.64 -3.52 -13.96
N LEU A 157 5.26 -4.67 -13.66
CA LEU A 157 6.26 -4.80 -12.60
C LEU A 157 7.61 -4.18 -13.00
N ILE A 158 7.90 -4.08 -14.30
CA ILE A 158 9.01 -3.28 -14.85
C ILE A 158 8.70 -1.78 -14.77
N ALA A 159 7.43 -1.35 -14.78
CA ALA A 159 7.09 0.03 -14.43
C ALA A 159 7.40 0.34 -12.95
N LEU A 160 7.20 -0.64 -12.05
CA LEU A 160 7.78 -0.63 -10.69
C LEU A 160 9.31 -0.46 -10.72
N ALA A 161 10.00 -1.11 -11.64
CA ALA A 161 11.43 -0.95 -11.88
C ALA A 161 11.82 0.21 -12.84
N SER A 162 10.89 1.10 -13.21
CA SER A 162 11.21 2.26 -14.06
C SER A 162 11.72 3.45 -13.24
N GLY A 163 11.42 3.46 -11.94
CA GLY A 163 11.66 4.60 -11.06
C GLY A 163 10.61 5.72 -11.20
N ASP A 164 9.64 5.60 -12.11
CA ASP A 164 8.53 6.54 -12.25
C ASP A 164 7.36 6.14 -11.34
N TYR A 165 7.36 6.71 -10.14
CA TYR A 165 6.31 6.45 -9.16
C TYR A 165 4.91 6.94 -9.57
N GLY A 166 4.78 7.83 -10.56
CA GLY A 166 3.49 8.21 -11.13
C GLY A 166 2.87 7.09 -11.99
N GLN A 167 3.70 6.41 -12.79
CA GLN A 167 3.28 5.22 -13.53
C GLN A 167 2.97 4.04 -12.61
N ILE A 168 3.78 3.86 -11.55
CA ILE A 168 3.54 2.82 -10.54
C ILE A 168 2.22 3.05 -9.82
N ARG A 169 1.95 4.29 -9.42
CA ARG A 169 0.67 4.68 -8.83
C ARG A 169 -0.47 4.30 -9.77
N THR A 170 -0.48 4.79 -11.00
CA THR A 170 -1.54 4.50 -12.00
C THR A 170 -1.76 3.00 -12.20
N THR A 171 -0.67 2.23 -12.22
CA THR A 171 -0.70 0.78 -12.35
C THR A 171 -1.35 0.11 -11.14
N MET A 172 -0.97 0.52 -9.94
CA MET A 172 -1.57 0.04 -8.68
C MET A 172 -3.04 0.43 -8.58
N GLU A 173 -3.43 1.58 -9.14
CA GLU A 173 -4.83 1.98 -9.15
C GLU A 173 -5.69 1.06 -10.00
N ARG A 174 -5.17 0.69 -11.18
CA ARG A 174 -5.81 -0.32 -12.03
C ARG A 174 -5.88 -1.68 -11.34
N TRP A 175 -4.79 -2.14 -10.72
CA TRP A 175 -4.79 -3.41 -9.99
C TRP A 175 -5.80 -3.41 -8.85
N ALA A 176 -5.88 -2.34 -8.07
CA ALA A 176 -6.89 -2.22 -7.02
C ALA A 176 -8.31 -2.27 -7.61
N GLY A 177 -8.57 -1.55 -8.71
CA GLY A 177 -9.84 -1.61 -9.45
C GLY A 177 -10.18 -3.03 -9.92
N ASP A 178 -9.23 -3.74 -10.52
CA ASP A 178 -9.40 -5.12 -10.99
C ASP A 178 -9.65 -6.08 -9.81
N ALA A 179 -8.95 -5.89 -8.70
CA ALA A 179 -9.07 -6.71 -7.50
C ALA A 179 -10.44 -6.52 -6.83
N PHE A 180 -10.93 -5.27 -6.76
CA PHE A 180 -12.30 -4.96 -6.35
C PHE A 180 -13.32 -5.69 -7.22
N ASN A 181 -13.20 -5.57 -8.54
CA ASN A 181 -14.12 -6.22 -9.48
C ASN A 181 -14.11 -7.75 -9.35
N ARG A 182 -12.94 -8.37 -9.12
CA ARG A 182 -12.84 -9.83 -8.92
C ARG A 182 -13.45 -10.29 -7.60
N ALA A 183 -13.26 -9.53 -6.52
CA ALA A 183 -13.84 -9.89 -5.23
C ALA A 183 -15.36 -9.70 -5.17
N ALA A 184 -15.94 -8.96 -6.11
CA ALA A 184 -17.38 -8.71 -6.19
C ALA A 184 -18.20 -9.90 -6.72
N THR A 185 -17.94 -11.09 -6.18
CA THR A 185 -18.67 -12.32 -6.47
C THR A 185 -19.37 -12.84 -5.21
N GLY A 186 -20.32 -13.77 -5.37
CA GLY A 186 -21.04 -14.38 -4.24
C GLY A 186 -21.75 -13.34 -3.35
N GLN A 187 -21.44 -13.33 -2.06
CA GLN A 187 -22.04 -12.39 -1.11
C GLN A 187 -21.65 -10.91 -1.38
N TYR A 188 -20.53 -10.68 -2.05
CA TYR A 188 -20.01 -9.33 -2.31
C TYR A 188 -20.51 -8.70 -3.60
N SER A 189 -21.20 -9.46 -4.47
CA SER A 189 -21.89 -8.86 -5.64
C SER A 189 -22.97 -7.87 -5.20
N LEU A 190 -23.47 -8.01 -3.96
CA LEU A 190 -24.40 -7.06 -3.35
C LEU A 190 -23.81 -5.64 -3.34
N PHE A 191 -22.52 -5.50 -2.98
CA PHE A 191 -21.90 -4.18 -2.86
C PHE A 191 -21.89 -3.42 -4.19
N LEU A 192 -21.46 -4.05 -5.29
CA LEU A 192 -21.47 -3.40 -6.61
C LEU A 192 -22.87 -3.03 -7.08
N ASN A 193 -23.86 -3.91 -6.84
CA ASN A 193 -25.25 -3.61 -7.16
C ASN A 193 -25.77 -2.40 -6.37
N LYS A 194 -25.39 -2.28 -5.09
CA LYS A 194 -25.75 -1.15 -4.23
C LYS A 194 -25.09 0.14 -4.68
N LEU A 195 -23.81 0.11 -5.07
CA LEU A 195 -23.13 1.25 -5.69
C LEU A 195 -23.86 1.70 -6.96
N GLY A 196 -24.14 0.75 -7.88
CA GLY A 196 -24.84 1.05 -9.13
C GLY A 196 -26.24 1.65 -8.90
N THR A 197 -26.96 1.18 -7.88
CA THR A 197 -28.31 1.69 -7.51
C THR A 197 -28.29 3.17 -7.12
N ILE A 198 -27.19 3.67 -6.55
CA ILE A 198 -27.02 5.08 -6.22
C ILE A 198 -26.24 5.85 -7.31
N GLY A 199 -26.00 5.22 -8.46
CA GLY A 199 -25.25 5.81 -9.58
C GLY A 199 -23.74 5.89 -9.35
N TRP A 200 -23.20 5.17 -8.36
CA TRP A 200 -21.77 5.07 -8.08
C TRP A 200 -21.14 3.86 -8.78
N SER A 201 -19.82 3.92 -8.96
CA SER A 201 -18.97 2.82 -9.40
C SER A 201 -17.62 2.92 -8.68
N ILE A 202 -16.82 1.84 -8.69
CA ILE A 202 -15.46 1.86 -8.15
C ILE A 202 -14.63 2.96 -8.82
N ASP A 203 -14.72 3.10 -10.14
CA ASP A 203 -13.98 4.14 -10.88
C ASP A 203 -14.35 5.56 -10.43
N LYS A 204 -15.65 5.81 -10.17
CA LYS A 204 -16.10 7.11 -9.64
C LYS A 204 -15.54 7.39 -8.24
N LEU A 205 -15.49 6.37 -7.39
CA LEU A 205 -14.91 6.50 -6.05
C LEU A 205 -13.40 6.76 -6.12
N ILE A 206 -12.68 6.06 -6.99
CA ILE A 206 -11.26 6.30 -7.26
C ILE A 206 -11.03 7.73 -7.77
N TYR A 207 -11.82 8.16 -8.75
CA TYR A 207 -11.72 9.50 -9.32
C TYR A 207 -12.01 10.61 -8.30
N ALA A 208 -13.02 10.45 -7.45
CA ALA A 208 -13.29 11.38 -6.36
C ALA A 208 -12.13 11.46 -5.35
N LYS A 209 -11.51 10.32 -5.04
CA LYS A 209 -10.30 10.26 -4.19
C LYS A 209 -9.12 10.98 -4.86
N ASP A 210 -8.97 10.90 -6.18
CA ASP A 210 -7.92 11.60 -6.92
C ASP A 210 -8.12 13.12 -6.94
N ILE A 211 -9.36 13.59 -7.06
CA ILE A 211 -9.68 15.02 -6.94
C ILE A 211 -9.22 15.57 -5.59
N ILE A 212 -9.50 14.86 -4.48
CA ILE A 212 -9.02 15.24 -3.15
C ILE A 212 -7.49 15.17 -3.07
N SER A 213 -6.91 14.06 -3.54
CA SER A 213 -5.47 13.83 -3.46
C SER A 213 -4.68 14.88 -4.24
N ALA A 214 -5.13 15.30 -5.42
CA ALA A 214 -4.53 16.40 -6.18
C ALA A 214 -4.50 17.72 -5.39
N LYS A 215 -5.44 17.93 -4.47
CA LYS A 215 -5.50 19.12 -3.62
C LYS A 215 -4.62 19.02 -2.38
N VAL A 216 -4.64 17.88 -1.70
CA VAL A 216 -3.96 17.70 -0.39
C VAL A 216 -2.55 17.11 -0.52
N ASP A 217 -2.29 16.38 -1.58
CA ASP A 217 -1.01 15.73 -1.88
C ASP A 217 -0.60 16.01 -3.34
N PRO A 218 -0.22 17.26 -3.68
CA PRO A 218 0.16 17.60 -5.05
C PRO A 218 1.36 16.77 -5.51
N GLY A 219 1.24 16.13 -6.67
CA GLY A 219 2.24 15.19 -7.17
C GLY A 219 2.19 13.80 -6.51
N TYR A 220 1.24 13.57 -5.60
CA TYR A 220 1.00 12.30 -4.91
C TYR A 220 2.20 11.81 -4.09
N ALA A 221 3.02 12.72 -3.58
CA ALA A 221 4.27 12.38 -2.89
C ALA A 221 4.02 11.51 -1.65
N GLY A 222 3.00 11.85 -0.86
CA GLY A 222 2.59 11.06 0.31
C GLY A 222 2.02 9.69 -0.08
N GLU A 223 1.14 9.64 -1.09
CA GLU A 223 0.62 8.36 -1.61
C GLU A 223 1.75 7.47 -2.17
N ILE A 224 2.71 8.07 -2.88
CA ILE A 224 3.90 7.39 -3.41
C ILE A 224 4.79 6.86 -2.27
N ALA A 225 4.99 7.62 -1.19
CA ALA A 225 5.78 7.18 -0.05
C ALA A 225 5.15 5.95 0.63
N MET A 226 3.84 5.98 0.86
CA MET A 226 3.09 4.84 1.38
C MET A 226 3.17 3.63 0.44
N LEU A 227 3.17 3.87 -0.87
CA LEU A 227 3.33 2.84 -1.89
C LEU A 227 4.71 2.18 -1.84
N LYS A 228 5.77 2.98 -1.73
CA LYS A 228 7.15 2.47 -1.54
C LYS A 228 7.22 1.58 -0.31
N ALA A 229 6.71 2.08 0.82
CA ALA A 229 6.71 1.37 2.09
C ALA A 229 5.96 0.02 1.98
N THR A 230 4.84 0.00 1.24
CA THR A 230 4.08 -1.22 0.94
C THR A 230 4.92 -2.23 0.18
N VAL A 231 5.52 -1.82 -0.95
CA VAL A 231 6.37 -2.70 -1.77
C VAL A 231 7.51 -3.26 -0.95
N ARG A 232 8.17 -2.42 -0.15
CA ARG A 232 9.27 -2.83 0.75
C ARG A 232 8.81 -3.85 1.79
N SER A 233 7.60 -3.68 2.35
CA SER A 233 7.06 -4.59 3.37
C SER A 233 6.71 -5.97 2.83
N GLU A 234 6.37 -6.03 1.53
CA GLU A 234 6.06 -7.24 0.75
C GLU A 234 7.24 -7.70 -0.11
N THR A 235 8.47 -7.25 0.24
CA THR A 235 9.70 -7.69 -0.40
C THR A 235 10.47 -8.62 0.51
N HIS A 236 10.77 -9.82 0.01
CA HIS A 236 11.38 -10.88 0.79
C HIS A 236 12.60 -11.48 0.07
N PHE A 237 13.70 -11.62 0.80
CA PHE A 237 14.87 -12.32 0.31
C PHE A 237 14.60 -13.82 0.26
N LEU A 238 15.04 -14.49 -0.81
CA LEU A 238 14.76 -15.92 -1.03
C LEU A 238 16.03 -16.75 -0.89
N LYS A 239 15.99 -17.76 -0.05
CA LYS A 239 17.01 -18.82 0.04
C LYS A 239 16.37 -20.18 -0.21
N ASN A 240 16.90 -20.90 -1.19
CA ASN A 240 16.36 -22.21 -1.60
C ASN A 240 14.86 -22.17 -1.94
N GLY A 241 14.39 -21.07 -2.54
CA GLY A 241 12.99 -20.88 -2.91
C GLY A 241 12.04 -20.56 -1.75
N LYS A 242 12.57 -20.27 -0.56
CA LYS A 242 11.79 -19.89 0.62
C LYS A 242 12.21 -18.51 1.10
N GLU A 243 11.26 -17.76 1.66
CA GLU A 243 11.55 -16.51 2.37
C GLU A 243 12.62 -16.74 3.45
N TRP A 244 13.60 -15.85 3.48
CA TRP A 244 14.72 -15.89 4.39
C TRP A 244 14.77 -14.56 5.16
N ASP A 245 15.02 -14.65 6.46
CA ASP A 245 15.01 -13.53 7.38
C ASP A 245 16.07 -12.47 7.04
N GLN A 246 15.83 -11.22 7.46
CA GLN A 246 16.61 -10.02 7.09
C GLN A 246 18.12 -10.09 7.43
N ASN A 247 18.58 -11.14 8.12
CA ASN A 247 19.97 -11.35 8.49
C ASN A 247 20.62 -12.44 7.60
N ILE A 248 21.31 -11.99 6.55
CA ILE A 248 22.08 -12.84 5.67
C ILE A 248 23.39 -13.21 6.38
N ASN A 249 23.56 -14.48 6.75
CA ASN A 249 24.78 -14.97 7.39
C ASN A 249 25.65 -15.74 6.38
N LEU A 250 26.92 -15.32 6.24
CA LEU A 250 27.92 -15.93 5.35
C LEU A 250 29.25 -16.14 6.09
N LYS A 251 30.10 -17.05 5.61
CA LYS A 251 31.53 -17.05 5.97
C LYS A 251 32.31 -16.25 4.92
N ALA A 252 33.49 -15.77 5.30
CA ALA A 252 34.43 -15.22 4.34
C ALA A 252 34.76 -16.28 3.27
N GLY A 253 34.66 -15.90 1.99
CA GLY A 253 34.79 -16.77 0.83
C GLY A 253 33.49 -17.44 0.37
N ASP A 254 32.46 -17.52 1.21
CA ASP A 254 31.17 -18.10 0.81
C ASP A 254 30.44 -17.16 -0.14
N THR A 255 29.75 -17.75 -1.12
CA THR A 255 28.91 -17.05 -2.10
C THR A 255 27.45 -17.40 -1.91
N LEU A 256 26.57 -16.46 -2.26
CA LEU A 256 25.12 -16.62 -2.20
C LEU A 256 24.46 -15.96 -3.42
N PRO A 257 23.54 -16.66 -4.12
CA PRO A 257 22.76 -16.03 -5.19
C PRO A 257 21.77 -15.01 -4.62
N LEU A 258 21.65 -13.86 -5.27
CA LEU A 258 20.75 -12.77 -4.91
C LEU A 258 19.37 -13.01 -5.53
N LYS A 259 18.42 -13.46 -4.71
CA LYS A 259 17.04 -13.74 -5.12
C LYS A 259 16.07 -12.99 -4.22
N LEU A 260 15.07 -12.34 -4.82
CA LEU A 260 14.00 -11.64 -4.11
C LEU A 260 12.64 -12.04 -4.67
N SER A 261 11.66 -12.10 -3.77
CA SER A 261 10.24 -11.93 -4.07
C SER A 261 9.86 -10.48 -3.83
N VAL A 262 9.16 -9.85 -4.76
CA VAL A 262 8.53 -8.54 -4.57
C VAL A 262 7.06 -8.71 -4.92
N LEU A 263 6.14 -8.49 -3.98
CA LEU A 263 4.69 -8.71 -4.18
C LEU A 263 4.43 -10.12 -4.76
N ASP A 264 5.01 -11.15 -4.14
CA ASP A 264 4.99 -12.56 -4.57
C ASP A 264 5.65 -12.88 -5.92
N PHE A 265 6.26 -11.90 -6.60
CA PHE A 265 7.05 -12.14 -7.80
C PHE A 265 8.48 -12.60 -7.45
N SER A 266 8.65 -13.92 -7.33
CA SER A 266 9.91 -14.58 -6.92
C SER A 266 11.14 -14.41 -7.84
N MET A 267 10.99 -13.71 -8.96
CA MET A 267 12.08 -13.45 -9.94
C MET A 267 12.55 -11.99 -9.95
N ALA A 268 12.05 -11.14 -9.04
CA ALA A 268 12.36 -9.71 -9.00
C ALA A 268 13.86 -9.42 -8.82
N GLY A 269 14.58 -10.26 -8.07
CA GLY A 269 16.02 -10.06 -7.80
C GLY A 269 16.91 -10.02 -9.06
N TYR A 270 16.46 -10.59 -10.18
CA TYR A 270 17.23 -10.64 -11.43
C TYR A 270 17.15 -9.34 -12.25
N ILE A 271 16.12 -8.53 -12.06
CA ILE A 271 15.91 -7.28 -12.80
C ILE A 271 16.37 -6.04 -12.02
N LEU A 272 16.70 -6.22 -10.73
CA LEU A 272 17.14 -5.14 -9.85
C LEU A 272 18.67 -5.01 -9.84
N HIS A 273 19.14 -3.82 -9.47
CA HIS A 273 20.54 -3.58 -9.15
C HIS A 273 20.79 -3.84 -7.67
N TRP A 274 22.03 -4.23 -7.37
CA TRP A 274 22.44 -4.59 -6.02
C TRP A 274 23.73 -3.89 -5.61
N LYS A 275 23.77 -3.44 -4.35
CA LYS A 275 24.99 -2.92 -3.74
C LYS A 275 25.13 -3.36 -2.28
N VAL A 276 26.34 -3.29 -1.77
CA VAL A 276 26.63 -3.31 -0.34
C VAL A 276 27.25 -1.98 0.07
N ASP A 277 27.01 -1.55 1.30
CA ASP A 277 27.58 -0.29 1.82
C ASP A 277 29.07 -0.37 2.09
N ASP A 278 29.58 -1.55 2.42
CA ASP A 278 30.98 -1.76 2.76
C ASP A 278 31.54 -2.96 2.00
N ALA A 279 32.23 -2.65 0.90
CA ALA A 279 32.88 -3.63 0.03
C ALA A 279 34.02 -4.41 0.71
N SER A 280 34.55 -3.91 1.85
CA SER A 280 35.59 -4.62 2.61
C SER A 280 35.04 -5.81 3.38
N ILE A 281 33.72 -5.83 3.66
CA ILE A 281 33.03 -6.86 4.43
C ILE A 281 32.39 -7.89 3.50
N ALA A 282 31.71 -7.45 2.45
CA ALA A 282 31.12 -8.31 1.43
C ALA A 282 31.22 -7.63 0.06
N THR A 283 31.07 -8.36 -1.04
CA THR A 283 31.03 -7.80 -2.38
C THR A 283 29.86 -8.35 -3.17
N VAL A 284 29.38 -7.58 -4.13
CA VAL A 284 28.30 -7.99 -5.04
C VAL A 284 28.83 -7.96 -6.47
N ASP A 285 28.60 -9.06 -7.19
CA ASP A 285 28.65 -9.09 -8.63
C ASP A 285 27.22 -8.92 -9.16
N ASP A 286 26.91 -7.72 -9.62
CA ASP A 286 25.58 -7.37 -10.12
C ASP A 286 25.31 -7.97 -11.51
N SER A 287 26.32 -8.46 -12.22
CA SER A 287 26.15 -9.13 -13.52
C SER A 287 25.71 -10.58 -13.34
N THR A 288 26.31 -11.28 -12.37
CA THR A 288 25.95 -12.67 -12.04
C THR A 288 24.92 -12.78 -10.92
N LYS A 289 24.52 -11.63 -10.33
CA LYS A 289 23.62 -11.54 -9.17
C LYS A 289 24.10 -12.42 -8.00
N THR A 290 25.37 -12.25 -7.62
CA THR A 290 26.02 -13.03 -6.57
C THR A 290 26.59 -12.13 -5.47
N LEU A 291 26.31 -12.48 -4.21
CA LEU A 291 26.92 -11.89 -3.02
C LEU A 291 28.06 -12.78 -2.53
N THR A 292 29.20 -12.20 -2.19
CA THR A 292 30.36 -12.91 -1.64
C THR A 292 30.77 -12.30 -0.30
N GLY A 293 30.99 -13.13 0.73
CA GLY A 293 31.57 -12.67 1.99
C GLY A 293 33.07 -12.39 1.82
N ALA A 294 33.54 -11.19 2.14
CA ALA A 294 34.95 -10.81 2.00
C ALA A 294 35.72 -10.92 3.33
N ALA A 295 35.25 -10.23 4.38
CA ALA A 295 35.91 -10.21 5.68
C ALA A 295 34.90 -10.16 6.83
N LYS A 296 35.34 -10.55 8.02
CA LYS A 296 34.48 -10.56 9.21
C LYS A 296 33.92 -9.15 9.49
N GLY A 297 32.60 -9.03 9.54
CA GLY A 297 31.94 -7.75 9.78
C GLY A 297 30.44 -7.78 9.49
N LYS A 298 29.82 -6.60 9.55
CA LYS A 298 28.42 -6.38 9.15
C LYS A 298 28.34 -5.26 8.11
N THR A 299 27.58 -5.47 7.05
CA THR A 299 27.26 -4.44 6.06
C THR A 299 25.80 -4.53 5.65
N ILE A 300 25.27 -3.50 4.99
CA ILE A 300 23.90 -3.48 4.47
C ILE A 300 23.94 -3.81 2.98
N LEU A 301 23.16 -4.81 2.59
CA LEU A 301 22.85 -5.13 1.19
C LEU A 301 21.57 -4.38 0.80
N ARG A 302 21.59 -3.70 -0.34
CA ARG A 302 20.39 -3.09 -0.94
C ARG A 302 20.13 -3.66 -2.32
N ALA A 303 18.84 -3.90 -2.60
CA ALA A 303 18.34 -4.02 -3.96
C ALA A 303 17.56 -2.76 -4.32
N TYR A 304 17.82 -2.21 -5.50
CA TYR A 304 17.30 -0.92 -5.93
C TYR A 304 17.09 -0.86 -7.44
N ILE A 305 16.43 0.21 -7.87
CA ILE A 305 15.99 0.36 -9.25
C ILE A 305 16.97 1.22 -10.04
N ASN A 306 17.20 2.47 -9.65
CA ASN A 306 18.14 3.38 -10.30
C ASN A 306 19.07 4.03 -9.28
N ASN A 307 18.53 4.45 -8.14
CA ASN A 307 19.25 5.14 -7.08
C ASN A 307 19.10 4.40 -5.73
N PRO A 308 20.19 3.80 -5.21
CA PRO A 308 20.15 3.00 -3.99
C PRO A 308 19.70 3.75 -2.73
N GLU A 309 19.70 5.08 -2.74
CA GLU A 309 19.27 5.90 -1.60
C GLU A 309 17.77 6.19 -1.63
N THR A 310 17.16 6.33 -2.81
CA THR A 310 15.78 6.86 -2.93
C THR A 310 14.75 5.86 -3.50
N ASP A 311 15.21 4.80 -4.18
CA ASP A 311 14.35 3.81 -4.84
C ASP A 311 14.70 2.36 -4.51
N TRP A 312 15.39 2.14 -3.38
CA TRP A 312 15.58 0.79 -2.86
C TRP A 312 14.23 0.12 -2.54
N VAL A 313 14.15 -1.17 -2.83
CA VAL A 313 12.99 -2.04 -2.57
C VAL A 313 13.29 -3.09 -1.50
N TYR A 314 14.57 -3.34 -1.22
CA TYR A 314 15.01 -4.25 -0.17
C TYR A 314 16.25 -3.72 0.55
N GLN A 315 16.29 -3.90 1.88
CA GLN A 315 17.49 -3.78 2.70
C GLN A 315 17.64 -5.00 3.59
N GLY A 316 18.84 -5.58 3.62
CA GLY A 316 19.17 -6.71 4.50
C GLY A 316 20.54 -6.53 5.14
N THR A 317 20.69 -7.00 6.38
CA THR A 317 22.00 -7.00 7.04
C THR A 317 22.76 -8.25 6.62
N VAL A 318 23.96 -8.05 6.04
CA VAL A 318 24.90 -9.13 5.77
C VAL A 318 25.89 -9.22 6.92
N HIS A 319 25.92 -10.36 7.57
CA HIS A 319 26.88 -10.69 8.61
C HIS A 319 27.86 -11.74 8.09
N VAL A 320 29.11 -11.32 7.92
CA VAL A 320 30.19 -12.21 7.49
C VAL A 320 30.96 -12.66 8.72
N THR A 321 31.02 -13.97 8.89
CA THR A 321 31.81 -14.63 9.93
C THR A 321 33.20 -14.94 9.38
N GLY A 322 34.23 -14.80 10.22
CA GLY A 322 35.60 -15.13 9.82
C GLY A 322 35.70 -16.61 9.43
N GLY A 323 36.22 -16.87 8.22
CA GLY A 323 36.58 -18.23 7.81
C GLY A 323 37.76 -18.72 8.64
N GLY A 324 37.64 -19.90 9.24
CA GLY A 324 38.78 -20.59 9.84
C GLY A 324 39.87 -20.73 8.78
N GLY A 325 41.04 -20.15 9.03
CA GLY A 325 42.12 -20.13 8.08
C GLY A 325 42.41 -21.53 7.56
N HIS A 326 42.39 -21.70 6.24
CA HIS A 326 43.21 -22.73 5.63
C HIS A 326 44.66 -22.38 5.98
N LYS A 327 45.19 -23.09 6.99
CA LYS A 327 46.63 -23.22 7.12
C LYS A 327 47.08 -24.08 5.94
N GLU A 328 47.87 -23.48 5.07
CA GLU A 328 48.81 -24.19 4.19
C GLU A 328 49.69 -25.14 4.99
#